data_AF-A0A1T5BP31-F1
#
_entry.id   AF-A0A1T5BP31-F1
#
_cell.length_a   1.000
_cell.length_b   1.000
_cell.length_c   1.000
_cell.angle_alpha   90.00
_cell.angle_beta   90.00
_cell.angle_gamma   90.00
#
_symmetry.space_group_name_H-M   'P 1'
#
loop_
_entity.id
_entity.type
_entity.pdbx_description
1 polymer ?
#
loop_
_entity_poly.entity_id
_entity_poly.type
_entity_poly.pdbx_seq_one_letter_code
_entity_poly.pdbx_strand_id
1 'polypeptide(L)'
;MSMDDELGALAADAAAHPERWGEGVRLHITCARRLPYEAVQLAHARGFAEARGVGRHHLIFEYEDVVPDAAWIASIVRPVLAFIAQVGGTNPQIGVDRNGQ
;
A
#
# COMPACT_ATOMS: atom_id res chain seq x y z
N MET A 1 3.73 13.47 11.34
CA MET A 1 3.08 13.53 10.03
C MET A 1 2.04 12.43 10.00
N SER A 2 0.79 12.75 9.67
CA SER A 2 -0.27 11.74 9.62
C SER A 2 -0.20 10.95 8.31
N MET A 3 -0.84 9.78 8.25
CA MET A 3 -0.95 8.98 7.02
C MET A 3 -1.68 9.77 5.92
N ASP A 4 -2.71 10.55 6.26
CA ASP A 4 -3.41 11.38 5.27
C ASP A 4 -2.51 12.49 4.71
N ASP A 5 -1.61 13.06 5.51
CA ASP A 5 -0.62 14.04 5.01
C ASP A 5 0.35 13.38 4.02
N GLU A 6 0.81 12.16 4.32
CA GLU A 6 1.71 11.39 3.47
C GLU A 6 1.06 11.03 2.13
N LEU A 7 -0.20 10.60 2.15
CA LEU A 7 -1.00 10.33 0.96
C LEU A 7 -1.22 11.60 0.12
N GLY A 8 -1.51 12.72 0.78
CA GLY A 8 -1.65 14.01 0.11
C GLY A 8 -0.36 14.46 -0.58
N ALA A 9 0.78 14.29 0.09
CA ALA A 9 2.09 14.60 -0.48
C ALA A 9 2.44 13.68 -1.66
N LEU A 10 2.10 12.39 -1.57
CA LEU A 10 2.34 11.42 -2.64
C LEU A 10 1.55 11.77 -3.92
N ALA A 11 0.26 12.10 -3.78
CA ALA A 11 -0.57 12.54 -4.90
C ALA A 11 -0.10 13.88 -5.48
N ALA A 12 0.33 14.81 -4.63
CA ALA A 12 0.86 16.09 -5.09
C ALA A 12 2.17 15.93 -5.88
N ASP A 13 3.09 15.05 -5.44
CA ASP A 13 4.32 14.74 -6.17
C ASP A 13 4.01 14.06 -7.52
N ALA A 14 3.04 13.13 -7.56
CA ALA A 14 2.59 12.51 -8.81
C ALA A 14 1.98 13.50 -9.79
N ALA A 15 1.22 14.48 -9.30
CA ALA A 15 0.66 15.54 -10.15
C ALA A 15 1.73 16.52 -10.66
N ALA A 16 2.74 16.83 -9.84
CA ALA A 16 3.80 17.77 -10.19
C ALA A 16 4.88 17.15 -11.09
N HIS A 17 5.13 15.84 -10.94
CA HIS A 17 6.21 15.12 -11.63
C HIS A 17 5.71 13.77 -12.20
N PRO A 18 4.75 13.78 -13.14
CA PRO A 18 4.16 12.55 -13.67
C PRO A 18 5.19 11.61 -14.31
N GLU A 19 6.32 12.14 -14.80
CA GLU A 19 7.43 11.37 -15.37
C GLU A 19 8.17 10.46 -14.37
N ARG A 20 7.98 10.65 -13.06
CA ARG A 20 8.62 9.87 -11.99
C ARG A 20 7.79 8.67 -11.51
N TRP A 21 6.62 8.46 -12.12
CA TRP A 21 5.60 7.50 -11.71
C TRP A 21 5.12 6.66 -12.89
N GLY A 22 4.37 5.59 -12.61
CA GLY A 22 3.95 4.63 -13.63
C GLY A 22 5.01 3.56 -13.84
N GLU A 23 5.39 3.31 -15.10
CA GLU A 23 6.24 2.18 -15.50
C GLU A 23 7.52 2.06 -14.65
N GLY A 24 7.76 0.86 -14.12
CA GLY A 24 8.93 0.55 -13.30
C GLY A 24 8.84 1.02 -11.84
N VAL A 25 7.75 1.69 -11.45
CA VAL A 25 7.51 2.09 -10.05
C VAL A 25 6.64 1.07 -9.35
N ARG A 26 7.15 0.52 -8.25
CA ARG A 26 6.42 -0.34 -7.32
C ARG A 26 6.10 0.44 -6.05
N LEU A 27 4.83 0.40 -5.65
CA LEU A 27 4.38 0.88 -4.36
C LEU A 27 4.04 -0.31 -3.47
N HIS A 28 4.41 -0.22 -2.20
CA HIS A 28 4.00 -1.20 -1.23
C HIS A 28 3.39 -0.55 0.01
N ILE A 29 2.29 -1.12 0.47
CA ILE A 29 1.67 -0.77 1.74
C ILE A 29 1.96 -1.90 2.71
N THR A 30 2.67 -1.59 3.79
CA THR A 30 3.02 -2.57 4.82
C THR A 30 2.36 -2.22 6.13
N CYS A 31 2.16 -3.22 6.98
CA CYS A 31 1.83 -2.99 8.38
C CYS A 31 2.48 -4.04 9.28
N ALA A 32 2.71 -3.66 10.52
CA ALA A 32 3.34 -4.52 11.51
C ALA A 32 2.38 -5.03 12.59
N ARG A 33 2.76 -6.21 13.09
CA ARG A 33 2.43 -6.85 14.38
C ARG A 33 1.29 -7.89 14.33
N ARG A 34 1.67 -9.14 14.67
CA ARG A 34 0.82 -10.29 15.06
C ARG A 34 -0.51 -10.41 14.31
N LEU A 35 -0.45 -10.28 12.99
CA LEU A 35 -1.58 -10.60 12.15
C LEU A 35 -1.91 -12.09 12.27
N PRO A 36 -3.20 -12.47 12.23
CA PRO A 36 -3.62 -13.87 12.17
C PRO A 36 -2.89 -14.60 11.04
N TYR A 37 -2.65 -15.90 11.20
CA TYR A 37 -2.08 -16.73 10.13
C TYR A 37 -2.94 -16.66 8.85
N GLU A 38 -4.25 -16.49 9.01
CA GLU A 38 -5.20 -16.37 7.91
C GLU A 38 -5.30 -14.95 7.30
N ALA A 39 -4.55 -13.95 7.79
CA ALA A 39 -4.73 -12.56 7.35
C ALA A 39 -4.53 -12.37 5.83
N VAL A 40 -3.58 -13.09 5.23
CA VAL A 40 -3.36 -13.09 3.77
C VAL A 40 -4.54 -13.74 3.04
N GLN A 41 -5.03 -14.88 3.53
CA GLN A 41 -6.18 -15.57 2.94
C GLN A 41 -7.45 -14.71 3.03
N LEU A 42 -7.63 -14.01 4.15
CA LEU A 42 -8.72 -13.07 4.35
C LEU A 42 -8.61 -11.87 3.40
N ALA A 43 -7.40 -11.34 3.17
CA ALA A 43 -7.17 -10.27 2.22
C ALA A 43 -7.55 -10.71 0.79
N HIS A 44 -7.10 -11.89 0.37
CA HIS A 44 -7.44 -12.46 -0.94
C HIS A 44 -8.95 -12.70 -1.09
N ALA A 45 -9.60 -13.26 -0.06
CA ALA A 45 -11.05 -13.45 -0.04
C ALA A 45 -11.85 -12.13 -0.11
N ARG A 46 -11.22 -11.00 0.24
CA ARG A 46 -11.77 -9.64 0.13
C ARG A 46 -11.42 -8.95 -1.18
N GLY A 47 -10.69 -9.61 -2.07
CA GLY A 47 -10.32 -9.10 -3.39
C GLY A 47 -8.97 -8.41 -3.46
N PHE A 48 -8.16 -8.43 -2.39
CA PHE A 48 -6.81 -7.88 -2.41
C PHE A 48 -5.80 -8.95 -2.89
N ALA A 49 -5.75 -9.19 -4.19
CA ALA A 49 -4.85 -10.19 -4.78
C ALA A 49 -3.35 -9.85 -4.55
N GLU A 50 -3.06 -8.58 -4.31
CA GLU A 50 -1.73 -8.01 -4.10
C GLU A 50 -1.17 -8.31 -2.70
N ALA A 51 -1.99 -8.83 -1.81
CA ALA A 51 -1.59 -9.10 -0.44
C ALA A 51 -0.62 -10.29 -0.35
N ARG A 52 0.49 -10.12 0.38
CA ARG A 52 1.48 -11.17 0.66
C ARG A 52 1.89 -11.16 2.14
N GLY A 53 2.19 -12.33 2.68
CA GLY A 53 2.73 -12.48 4.03
C GLY A 53 4.25 -12.42 4.00
N VAL A 54 4.86 -11.55 4.81
CA VAL A 54 6.32 -11.47 4.97
C VAL A 54 6.71 -11.88 6.38
N GLY A 55 7.17 -13.13 6.52
CA GLY A 55 7.42 -13.75 7.82
C GLY A 55 6.11 -13.98 8.60
N ARG A 56 6.21 -14.12 9.93
CA ARG A 56 5.05 -14.52 10.77
C ARG A 56 4.05 -13.40 11.07
N HIS A 57 4.40 -12.13 10.84
CA HIS A 57 3.67 -11.00 11.43
C HIS A 57 3.58 -9.74 10.57
N HIS A 58 3.95 -9.80 9.29
CA HIS A 58 3.84 -8.66 8.37
C HIS A 58 2.97 -9.02 7.19
N LEU A 59 2.16 -8.05 6.79
CA LEU A 59 1.36 -8.07 5.58
C LEU A 59 1.84 -6.93 4.70
N ILE A 60 2.08 -7.24 3.43
CA ILE A 60 2.46 -6.29 2.39
C ILE A 60 1.42 -6.37 1.27
N PHE A 61 1.06 -5.22 0.70
CA PHE A 61 0.27 -5.11 -0.53
C PHE A 61 1.16 -4.45 -1.56
N GLU A 62 1.48 -5.16 -2.64
CA GLU A 62 2.42 -4.70 -3.66
C GLU A 62 1.71 -4.35 -4.96
N TYR A 63 1.95 -3.14 -5.45
CA TYR A 63 1.36 -2.61 -6.68
C TYR A 63 2.46 -2.17 -7.61
N GLU A 64 2.42 -2.61 -8.88
CA GLU A 64 3.42 -2.29 -9.89
C GLU A 64 2.86 -1.32 -10.93
N ASP A 65 3.76 -0.60 -11.59
CA ASP A 65 3.49 0.39 -12.62
C ASP A 65 2.47 1.47 -12.20
N VAL A 66 2.58 1.94 -10.95
CA VAL A 66 1.55 2.78 -10.32
C VAL A 66 1.84 4.27 -10.45
N VAL A 67 0.77 5.02 -10.73
CA VAL A 67 0.70 6.47 -10.48
C VAL A 67 -0.18 6.71 -9.25
N PRO A 68 0.38 7.19 -8.12
CA PRO A 68 -0.37 7.36 -6.87
C PRO A 68 -1.19 8.65 -6.86
N ASP A 69 -2.05 8.83 -7.85
CA ASP A 69 -2.95 9.97 -7.92
C ASP A 69 -4.09 9.87 -6.89
N ALA A 70 -4.92 10.92 -6.82
CA ALA A 70 -6.05 10.96 -5.90
C ALA A 70 -7.06 9.82 -6.13
N ALA A 71 -7.25 9.36 -7.37
CA ALA A 71 -8.20 8.31 -7.69
C ALA A 71 -7.67 6.94 -7.25
N TRP A 72 -6.39 6.65 -7.48
CA TRP A 72 -5.72 5.45 -7.02
C TRP A 72 -5.70 5.38 -5.49
N ILE A 73 -5.35 6.47 -4.81
CA ILE A 73 -5.38 6.51 -3.34
C ILE A 73 -6.78 6.22 -2.80
N ALA A 74 -7.82 6.81 -3.39
CA ALA A 74 -9.19 6.61 -2.95
C ALA A 74 -9.70 5.18 -3.19
N SER A 75 -9.33 4.57 -4.33
CA SER A 75 -9.83 3.26 -4.75
C SER A 75 -9.01 2.07 -4.25
N ILE A 76 -7.72 2.28 -3.96
CA ILE A 76 -6.78 1.21 -3.58
C ILE A 76 -6.28 1.41 -2.15
N VAL A 77 -5.59 2.52 -1.90
CA VAL A 77 -4.87 2.70 -0.62
C VAL A 77 -5.82 2.79 0.56
N ARG A 78 -6.90 3.59 0.45
CA ARG A 78 -7.86 3.75 1.55
C ARG A 78 -8.56 2.43 1.92
N PRO A 79 -9.05 1.61 0.96
CA PRO A 79 -9.54 0.27 1.26
C PRO A 79 -8.51 -0.65 1.92
N VAL A 80 -7.26 -0.63 1.48
CA VAL A 80 -6.18 -1.41 2.09
C VAL A 80 -5.93 -1.00 3.54
N LEU A 81 -5.83 0.32 3.81
CA LEU A 81 -5.64 0.84 5.16
C LEU A 81 -6.83 0.49 6.07
N ALA A 82 -8.05 0.57 5.56
CA ALA A 82 -9.25 0.17 6.30
C ALA A 82 -9.23 -1.34 6.63
N PHE A 83 -8.81 -2.17 5.67
CA PHE A 83 -8.64 -3.61 5.90
C PHE A 83 -7.58 -3.88 6.96
N ILE A 84 -6.40 -3.24 6.86
CA ILE A 84 -5.31 -3.36 7.84
C ILE A 84 -5.83 -3.04 9.25
N ALA A 85 -6.55 -1.93 9.42
CA ALA A 85 -7.13 -1.56 10.71
C ALA A 85 -8.15 -2.60 11.20
N GLN A 86 -8.98 -3.13 10.30
CA GLN A 86 -9.99 -4.15 10.62
C GLN A 86 -9.35 -5.46 11.13
N VAL A 87 -8.23 -5.88 10.55
CA VAL A 87 -7.53 -7.11 10.96
C VAL A 87 -6.55 -6.91 12.13
N GLY A 88 -6.55 -5.71 12.72
CA GLY A 88 -5.73 -5.37 13.88
C GLY A 88 -4.27 -5.02 13.54
N GLY A 89 -3.96 -4.75 12.28
CA GLY A 89 -2.66 -4.24 11.87
C GLY A 89 -2.42 -2.83 12.40
N THR A 90 -1.16 -2.52 12.71
CA THR A 90 -0.77 -1.22 13.30
C THR A 90 0.38 -0.61 12.52
N ASN A 91 0.52 0.71 12.65
CA ASN A 91 1.58 1.51 12.02
C ASN A 91 1.74 1.18 10.52
N PRO A 92 0.69 1.41 9.71
CA PRO A 92 0.82 1.23 8.27
C PRO A 92 1.91 2.16 7.71
N GLN A 93 2.64 1.69 6.71
CA GLN A 93 3.70 2.44 6.03
C GLN A 93 3.51 2.32 4.52
N ILE A 94 3.90 3.37 3.79
CA ILE A 94 3.91 3.37 2.32
C ILE A 94 5.36 3.46 1.88
N GLY A 95 5.82 2.46 1.14
CA GLY A 95 7.13 2.48 0.52
C GLY A 95 7.02 2.65 -0.98
N VAL A 96 7.94 3.42 -1.53
CA VAL A 96 8.12 3.61 -2.96
C VAL A 96 9.42 2.95 -3.35
N ASP A 97 9.32 1.93 -4.17
CA ASP A 97 10.44 1.30 -4.84
C ASP A 97 10.39 1.73 -6.30
N ARG A 98 11.34 2.57 -6.71
CA ARG A 98 11.55 2.85 -8.11
C ARG A 98 12.61 1.84 -8.50
N ASN A 99 12.29 0.87 -9.36
CA ASN A 99 13.31 -0.01 -9.95
C ASN A 99 14.28 0.89 -10.74
N GLY A 100 15.25 1.49 -10.04
CA GLY A 100 16.56 1.80 -10.58
C GLY A 100 17.23 0.46 -10.92
N GLN A 101 18.15 0.41 -11.88
CA GLN A 101 19.54 0.69 -11.55
C GLN A 101 20.04 -0.06 -10.30
#